data_AF-A0A9X2TGE0-F1
#
_entry.id   AF-A0A9X2TGE0-F1
#
_cell.length_a   1.000
_cell.length_b   1.000
_cell.length_c   1.000
_cell.angle_alpha   90.00
_cell.angle_beta   90.00
_cell.angle_gamma   90.00
#
_symmetry.space_group_name_H-M   'P 1'
#
loop_
_entity.id
_entity.type
_entity.pdbx_description
1 polymer ?
#
loop_
_entity_poly.entity_id
_entity_poly.type
_entity_poly.pdbx_seq_one_letter_code
_entity_poly.pdbx_strand_id
1 'polypeptide(L)'
;MQFRKIISGGQTGVDRAALDAARAHDVAVGGWCPQGRRADDGPIAPRYPLRETPTGAYAERTAWNVRDSDGTLIVAPAPLEGGTALTQREAEARKKPLLHVRLTDPAPVPMIHAWAAEHDVRVLNVAGPRASEGDGIYRQARSILEALLASA
;
A
#
# COMPACT_ATOMS: atom_id res chain seq x y z
N MET A 1 5.69 -17.09 4.86
CA MET A 1 4.26 -16.88 4.53
C MET A 1 4.22 -16.18 3.18
N GLN A 2 3.29 -16.50 2.29
CA GLN A 2 3.23 -15.85 0.96
C GLN A 2 1.94 -15.06 0.79
N PHE A 3 2.09 -13.82 0.29
CA PHE A 3 0.98 -12.99 -0.15
C PHE A 3 0.50 -13.46 -1.52
N ARG A 4 -0.80 -13.67 -1.67
CA ARG A 4 -1.41 -14.01 -2.96
C ARG A 4 -1.51 -12.79 -3.87
N LYS A 5 -1.68 -11.61 -3.29
CA LYS A 5 -1.86 -10.36 -4.02
C LYS A 5 -1.44 -9.15 -3.19
N ILE A 6 -0.78 -8.19 -3.83
CA ILE A 6 -0.56 -6.84 -3.29
C ILE A 6 -1.53 -5.89 -3.97
N ILE A 7 -2.27 -5.10 -3.19
CA ILE A 7 -3.12 -4.03 -3.73
C ILE A 7 -2.68 -2.66 -3.23
N SER A 8 -2.94 -1.64 -4.04
CA SER A 8 -2.70 -0.25 -3.67
C SER A 8 -3.51 0.69 -4.57
N GLY A 9 -3.51 2.00 -4.27
CA GLY A 9 -4.27 2.98 -5.04
C GLY A 9 -3.55 3.64 -6.21
N GLY A 10 -2.29 3.26 -6.46
CA GLY A 10 -1.52 3.68 -7.63
C GLY A 10 -1.01 5.12 -7.61
N GLN A 11 -1.15 5.82 -6.48
CA GLN A 11 -0.52 7.13 -6.29
C GLN A 11 1.02 7.02 -6.41
N THR A 12 1.70 8.12 -6.68
CA THR A 12 3.17 8.19 -6.57
C THR A 12 3.64 7.78 -5.17
N GLY A 13 4.95 7.55 -4.98
CA GLY A 13 5.48 7.18 -3.68
C GLY A 13 5.18 5.72 -3.30
N VAL A 14 4.65 5.50 -2.10
CA VAL A 14 4.50 4.15 -1.51
C VAL A 14 3.58 3.25 -2.33
N ASP A 15 2.48 3.79 -2.84
CA ASP A 15 1.50 3.00 -3.59
C ASP A 15 2.14 2.32 -4.83
N ARG A 16 2.87 3.08 -5.64
CA ARG A 16 3.60 2.52 -6.80
C ARG A 16 4.79 1.67 -6.40
N ALA A 17 5.48 2.00 -5.30
CA ALA A 17 6.56 1.16 -4.79
C ALA A 17 6.07 -0.26 -4.49
N ALA A 18 4.87 -0.39 -3.91
CA ALA A 18 4.25 -1.68 -3.63
C ALA A 18 3.88 -2.44 -4.90
N LEU A 19 3.24 -1.76 -5.87
CA LEU A 19 2.88 -2.39 -7.14
C LEU A 19 4.11 -2.82 -7.95
N ASP A 20 5.17 -2.01 -7.95
CA ASP A 20 6.40 -2.33 -8.68
C ASP A 20 7.17 -3.47 -8.02
N ALA A 21 7.32 -3.47 -6.69
CA ALA A 21 7.97 -4.55 -5.94
C ALA A 21 7.24 -5.89 -6.15
N ALA A 22 5.92 -5.91 -6.00
CA ALA A 22 5.13 -7.12 -6.21
C ALA A 22 5.28 -7.70 -7.61
N ARG A 23 5.28 -6.84 -8.65
CA ARG A 23 5.52 -7.29 -10.03
C ARG A 23 6.91 -7.83 -10.27
N ALA A 24 7.94 -7.26 -9.62
CA ALA A 24 9.32 -7.74 -9.74
C ALA A 24 9.51 -9.14 -9.13
N HIS A 25 8.60 -9.56 -8.25
CA HIS A 25 8.61 -10.86 -7.57
C HIS A 25 7.46 -11.78 -8.02
N ASP A 26 6.86 -11.51 -9.19
CA ASP A 26 5.75 -12.29 -9.76
C ASP A 26 4.52 -12.46 -8.84
N VAL A 27 4.33 -11.53 -7.90
CA VAL A 27 3.14 -11.47 -7.04
C VAL A 27 2.05 -10.68 -7.76
N ALA A 28 0.82 -11.21 -7.75
CA ALA A 28 -0.31 -10.55 -8.39
C ALA A 28 -0.51 -9.14 -7.81
N VAL A 29 -0.82 -8.17 -8.68
CA VAL A 29 -1.08 -6.78 -8.29
C VAL A 29 -2.49 -6.32 -8.66
N GLY A 30 -2.99 -5.30 -7.98
CA GLY A 30 -4.24 -4.63 -8.35
C GLY A 30 -4.60 -3.53 -7.35
N GLY A 31 -5.90 -3.28 -7.22
CA GLY A 31 -6.44 -2.30 -6.28
C GLY A 31 -7.37 -1.31 -6.98
N TRP A 32 -7.80 -0.32 -6.19
CA TRP A 32 -8.73 0.72 -6.59
C TRP A 32 -8.02 2.05 -6.74
N CYS A 33 -8.22 2.72 -7.86
CA CYS A 33 -7.73 4.07 -8.13
C CYS A 33 -8.91 5.03 -8.37
N PRO A 34 -8.73 6.35 -8.26
CA PRO A 34 -9.82 7.29 -8.53
C PRO A 34 -10.27 7.22 -9.99
N GLN A 35 -11.53 7.58 -10.25
CA GLN A 35 -12.01 7.83 -11.62
C GLN A 35 -11.06 8.77 -12.38
N GLY A 36 -10.81 8.47 -13.65
CA GLY A 36 -9.79 9.11 -14.48
C GLY A 36 -8.36 8.69 -14.14
N ARG A 37 -8.18 7.65 -13.31
CA ARG A 37 -6.89 7.12 -12.86
C ARG A 37 -5.98 8.20 -12.28
N ARG A 38 -6.53 9.15 -11.52
CA ARG A 38 -5.80 10.33 -11.04
C ARG A 38 -4.65 9.96 -10.09
N ALA A 39 -3.48 10.57 -10.31
CA ALA A 39 -2.36 10.61 -9.39
C ALA A 39 -1.61 11.96 -9.54
N ASP A 40 -0.64 12.22 -8.68
CA ASP A 40 0.06 13.51 -8.60
C ASP A 40 0.88 13.88 -9.84
N ASP A 41 1.38 12.87 -10.55
CA ASP A 41 2.18 13.03 -11.77
C ASP A 41 1.35 12.76 -13.04
N GLY A 42 0.02 12.87 -12.94
CA GLY A 42 -0.92 12.62 -14.02
C GLY A 42 -1.58 11.24 -13.94
N PRO A 43 -2.24 10.79 -15.03
CA PRO A 43 -2.97 9.53 -15.02
C PRO A 43 -2.06 8.32 -14.76
N ILE A 44 -2.50 7.42 -13.88
CA ILE A 44 -1.77 6.20 -13.53
C ILE A 44 -1.62 5.33 -14.78
N ALA A 45 -0.38 4.97 -15.09
CA ALA A 45 -0.04 4.22 -16.29
C ALA A 45 -0.89 2.92 -16.44
N PRO A 46 -1.34 2.57 -17.66
CA PRO A 46 -2.16 1.37 -17.92
C PRO A 46 -1.49 0.05 -17.51
N ARG A 47 -0.15 0.06 -17.38
CA ARG A 47 0.60 -1.11 -16.89
C ARG A 47 0.09 -1.60 -15.53
N TYR A 48 -0.42 -0.71 -14.68
CA TYR A 48 -0.97 -1.09 -13.38
C TYR A 48 -2.43 -1.56 -13.54
N PRO A 49 -2.76 -2.82 -13.23
CA PRO A 49 -4.10 -3.38 -13.40
C PRO A 49 -5.06 -2.94 -12.28
N LEU A 50 -5.23 -1.63 -12.14
CA LEU A 50 -6.11 -0.99 -11.16
C LEU A 50 -7.49 -0.77 -11.75
N ARG A 51 -8.51 -0.91 -10.89
CA ARG A 51 -9.90 -0.61 -11.21
C ARG A 51 -10.24 0.79 -10.74
N GLU A 52 -10.97 1.54 -11.56
CA GLU A 52 -11.45 2.87 -11.16
C GLU A 52 -12.62 2.75 -10.18
N THR A 53 -12.62 3.60 -9.17
CA THR A 53 -13.81 3.86 -8.36
C THR A 53 -14.82 4.71 -9.14
N PRO A 54 -16.12 4.72 -8.74
CA PRO A 54 -17.13 5.54 -9.40
C PRO A 54 -16.81 7.03 -9.40
N THR A 55 -16.11 7.53 -8.39
CA THR A 55 -15.74 8.95 -8.28
C THR A 55 -14.23 9.17 -8.38
N GLY A 56 -13.85 10.40 -8.73
CA GLY A 56 -12.45 10.85 -8.73
C GLY A 56 -11.90 11.17 -7.34
N ALA A 57 -12.61 10.87 -6.26
CA ALA A 57 -12.21 11.21 -4.89
C ALA A 57 -11.19 10.21 -4.32
N TYR A 58 -10.07 10.71 -3.79
CA TYR A 58 -9.05 9.86 -3.16
C TYR A 58 -9.56 9.12 -1.92
N ALA A 59 -10.53 9.67 -1.20
CA ALA A 59 -11.08 9.01 -0.02
C ALA A 59 -11.81 7.69 -0.37
N GLU A 60 -12.53 7.67 -1.49
CA GLU A 60 -13.28 6.48 -1.92
C GLU A 60 -12.34 5.32 -2.26
N ARG A 61 -11.31 5.58 -3.07
CA ARG A 61 -10.31 4.55 -3.40
C ARG A 61 -9.55 4.06 -2.17
N THR A 62 -9.25 4.94 -1.21
CA THR A 62 -8.57 4.55 0.04
C THR A 62 -9.44 3.60 0.85
N ALA A 63 -10.71 3.98 1.07
CA ALA A 63 -11.68 3.15 1.76
C ALA A 63 -11.87 1.77 1.09
N TRP A 64 -11.90 1.71 -0.24
CA TRP A 64 -12.12 0.47 -0.98
C TRP A 64 -10.90 -0.44 -0.98
N ASN A 65 -9.68 0.10 -1.04
CA ASN A 65 -8.46 -0.72 -0.88
C ASN A 65 -8.35 -1.31 0.54
N VAL A 66 -8.76 -0.58 1.57
CA VAL A 66 -8.85 -1.12 2.94
C VAL A 66 -9.94 -2.18 3.06
N ARG A 67 -11.11 -1.95 2.45
CA ARG A 67 -12.24 -2.89 2.44
C ARG A 67 -11.88 -4.22 1.77
N ASP A 68 -11.24 -4.17 0.60
CA ASP A 68 -11.03 -5.31 -0.29
C ASP A 68 -9.62 -5.95 -0.15
N SER A 69 -8.96 -5.75 0.99
CA SER A 69 -7.75 -6.47 1.41
C SER A 69 -8.03 -7.29 2.66
N ASP A 70 -7.13 -8.20 3.04
CA ASP A 70 -7.20 -8.92 4.30
C ASP A 70 -6.66 -8.06 5.45
N GLY A 71 -5.58 -7.31 5.19
CA GLY A 71 -4.97 -6.34 6.10
C GLY A 71 -4.29 -5.20 5.35
N THR A 72 -4.01 -4.11 6.06
CA THR A 72 -3.33 -2.93 5.52
C THR A 72 -1.98 -2.71 6.19
N LEU A 73 -0.94 -2.55 5.37
CA LEU A 73 0.38 -2.08 5.77
C LEU A 73 0.54 -0.61 5.38
N ILE A 74 0.81 0.24 6.36
CA ILE A 74 1.22 1.63 6.13
C ILE A 74 2.74 1.72 6.25
N VAL A 75 3.42 2.20 5.21
CA VAL A 75 4.86 2.49 5.24
C VAL A 75 5.04 4.01 5.22
N ALA A 76 5.34 4.61 6.37
CA ALA A 76 5.40 6.07 6.48
C ALA A 76 6.18 6.53 7.73
N PRO A 77 6.78 7.73 7.73
CA PRO A 77 7.20 8.38 8.98
C PRO A 77 5.99 8.66 9.88
N ALA A 78 6.24 8.81 11.17
CA ALA A 78 5.26 9.34 12.13
C ALA A 78 5.49 10.86 12.32
N PRO A 79 4.44 11.66 12.57
CA PRO A 79 3.02 11.27 12.63
C PRO A 79 2.43 10.96 11.24
N LEU A 80 1.33 10.19 11.21
CA LEU A 80 0.59 9.95 9.98
C LEU A 80 -0.30 11.15 9.64
N GLU A 81 -0.22 11.62 8.41
CA GLU A 81 -0.95 12.81 7.94
C GLU A 81 -1.74 12.53 6.65
N GLY A 82 -2.66 13.44 6.32
CA GLY A 82 -3.39 13.45 5.04
C GLY A 82 -4.05 12.12 4.68
N GLY A 83 -3.82 11.66 3.45
CA GLY A 83 -4.36 10.40 2.92
C GLY A 83 -3.86 9.15 3.66
N THR A 84 -2.66 9.22 4.24
CA THR A 84 -2.10 8.12 5.04
C THR A 84 -2.84 7.99 6.37
N ALA A 85 -3.10 9.11 7.05
CA ALA A 85 -3.94 9.12 8.25
C ALA A 85 -5.37 8.66 7.98
N LEU A 86 -5.94 9.02 6.82
CA LEU A 86 -7.23 8.50 6.39
C LEU A 86 -7.21 6.97 6.27
N THR A 87 -6.15 6.40 5.69
CA THR A 87 -6.02 4.94 5.57
C THR A 87 -6.08 4.24 6.94
N GLN A 88 -5.37 4.78 7.93
CA GLN A 88 -5.43 4.27 9.31
C GLN A 88 -6.88 4.31 9.84
N ARG A 89 -7.55 5.46 9.74
CA ARG A 89 -8.93 5.62 10.23
C ARG A 89 -9.91 4.67 9.53
N GLU A 90 -9.77 4.47 8.22
CA GLU A 90 -10.64 3.55 7.46
C GLU A 90 -10.44 2.09 7.90
N ALA A 91 -9.21 1.71 8.23
CA ALA A 91 -8.88 0.36 8.71
C ALA A 91 -9.41 0.13 10.14
N GLU A 92 -9.20 1.09 11.03
CA GLU A 92 -9.74 1.07 12.40
C GLU A 92 -11.28 1.02 12.40
N ALA A 93 -11.93 1.88 11.62
CA ALA A 93 -13.40 1.92 11.51
C ALA A 93 -14.00 0.59 11.01
N ARG A 94 -13.28 -0.13 10.15
CA ARG A 94 -13.70 -1.45 9.63
C ARG A 94 -13.18 -2.63 10.44
N LYS A 95 -12.42 -2.38 11.52
CA LYS A 95 -11.74 -3.41 12.32
C LYS A 95 -10.88 -4.34 11.46
N LYS A 96 -10.22 -3.77 10.43
CA LYS A 96 -9.27 -4.50 9.58
C LYS A 96 -7.91 -4.51 10.25
N PRO A 97 -7.15 -5.63 10.18
CA PRO A 97 -5.76 -5.66 10.59
C PRO A 97 -4.98 -4.50 9.95
N LEU A 98 -4.25 -3.77 10.78
CA LEU A 98 -3.44 -2.63 10.37
C LEU A 98 -2.07 -2.75 11.02
N LEU A 99 -1.02 -2.59 10.23
CA LEU A 99 0.35 -2.42 10.71
C LEU A 99 0.91 -1.12 10.14
N HIS A 100 1.44 -0.27 11.01
CA HIS A 100 2.23 0.89 10.61
C HIS A 100 3.72 0.58 10.82
N VAL A 101 4.49 0.68 9.76
CA VAL A 101 5.95 0.56 9.75
C VAL A 101 6.57 1.90 9.38
N ARG A 102 7.55 2.32 10.18
CA ARG A 102 8.41 3.46 9.87
C ARG A 102 9.62 2.98 9.11
N LEU A 103 10.14 3.86 8.25
CA LEU A 103 11.37 3.60 7.50
C LEU A 103 12.60 3.39 8.41
N THR A 104 12.53 3.88 9.65
CA THR A 104 13.59 3.78 10.66
C THR A 104 13.43 2.57 11.58
N ASP A 105 12.38 1.76 11.41
CA ASP A 105 12.23 0.58 12.25
C ASP A 105 13.35 -0.43 11.94
N PRO A 106 13.96 -1.07 12.96
CA PRO A 106 15.19 -1.83 12.79
C PRO A 106 15.02 -3.16 12.05
N ALA A 107 13.81 -3.73 12.08
CA ALA A 107 13.50 -5.02 11.47
C ALA A 107 12.09 -5.03 10.86
N PRO A 108 11.86 -4.24 9.79
CA PRO A 108 10.52 -4.08 9.22
C PRO A 108 10.00 -5.38 8.62
N VAL A 109 10.86 -6.16 7.95
CA VAL A 109 10.45 -7.40 7.27
C VAL A 109 9.98 -8.49 8.24
N PRO A 110 10.73 -8.89 9.30
CA PRO A 110 10.24 -9.86 10.27
C PRO A 110 8.95 -9.42 10.96
N MET A 111 8.83 -8.13 11.28
CA MET A 111 7.64 -7.55 11.89
C MET A 111 6.42 -7.68 10.98
N ILE A 112 6.56 -7.36 9.68
CA ILE A 112 5.46 -7.49 8.70
C ILE A 112 5.07 -8.96 8.54
N HIS A 113 6.03 -9.89 8.43
CA HIS A 113 5.74 -11.32 8.32
C HIS A 113 5.01 -11.88 9.54
N ALA A 114 5.45 -11.52 10.75
CA ALA A 114 4.81 -11.97 11.98
C ALA A 114 3.36 -11.48 12.07
N TRP A 115 3.13 -10.18 11.85
CA TRP A 115 1.80 -9.59 11.82
C TRP A 115 0.91 -10.20 10.74
N ALA A 116 1.43 -10.38 9.52
CA ALA A 116 0.67 -10.97 8.43
C ALA A 116 0.25 -12.41 8.76
N ALA A 117 1.14 -13.20 9.37
CA ALA A 117 0.87 -14.57 9.77
C ALA A 117 -0.17 -14.65 10.89
N GLU A 118 -0.07 -13.79 11.90
CA GLU A 118 -1.03 -13.70 13.00
C GLU A 118 -2.46 -13.40 12.51
N HIS A 119 -2.59 -12.57 11.48
CA HIS A 119 -3.88 -12.14 10.94
C HIS A 119 -4.31 -12.83 9.63
N ASP A 120 -3.59 -13.86 9.19
CA ASP A 120 -3.80 -14.58 7.92
C ASP A 120 -3.95 -13.64 6.69
N VAL A 121 -3.12 -12.61 6.61
CA VAL A 121 -3.16 -11.62 5.51
C VAL A 121 -2.64 -12.23 4.21
N ARG A 122 -3.54 -12.52 3.25
CA ARG A 122 -3.18 -13.06 1.92
C ARG A 122 -3.26 -12.01 0.81
N VAL A 123 -4.18 -11.06 0.93
CA VAL A 123 -4.31 -9.87 0.09
C VAL A 123 -3.87 -8.68 0.93
N LEU A 124 -2.68 -8.17 0.68
CA LEU A 124 -2.12 -7.05 1.43
C LEU A 124 -2.40 -5.73 0.71
N ASN A 125 -3.11 -4.82 1.36
CA ASN A 125 -3.14 -3.42 0.94
C ASN A 125 -1.89 -2.71 1.46
N VAL A 126 -1.19 -1.98 0.60
CA VAL A 126 -0.03 -1.17 0.99
C VAL A 126 -0.31 0.29 0.67
N ALA A 127 -0.12 1.15 1.66
CA ALA A 127 -0.38 2.59 1.57
C ALA A 127 0.72 3.42 2.23
N GLY A 128 0.82 4.68 1.84
CA GLY A 128 1.72 5.64 2.47
C GLY A 128 1.78 6.96 1.69
N PRO A 129 2.72 7.86 2.04
CA PRO A 129 2.83 9.16 1.40
C PRO A 129 3.11 9.07 -0.09
N ARG A 130 2.63 10.07 -0.81
CA ARG A 130 3.00 10.32 -2.22
C ARG A 130 4.43 10.83 -2.32
N ALA A 131 5.01 10.72 -3.51
CA ALA A 131 6.42 11.10 -3.72
C ALA A 131 6.70 12.58 -3.40
N SER A 132 5.73 13.46 -3.62
CA SER A 132 5.82 14.89 -3.31
C SER A 132 5.80 15.20 -1.80
N GLU A 133 5.44 14.24 -0.95
CA GLU A 133 5.38 14.40 0.51
C GLU A 133 6.58 13.77 1.23
N GLY A 134 7.54 13.18 0.50
CA GLY A 134 8.72 12.57 1.12
C GLY A 134 9.82 12.24 0.13
N ASP A 135 10.98 12.86 0.32
CA ASP A 135 12.16 12.62 -0.51
C ASP A 135 12.61 11.16 -0.40
N GLY A 136 12.60 10.47 -1.54
CA GLY A 136 13.04 9.07 -1.62
C GLY A 136 12.05 8.05 -1.05
N ILE A 137 10.84 8.44 -0.64
CA ILE A 137 9.84 7.54 -0.04
C ILE A 137 9.54 6.32 -0.91
N TYR A 138 9.46 6.52 -2.24
CA TYR A 138 9.30 5.42 -3.20
C TYR A 138 10.42 4.40 -3.08
N ARG A 139 11.69 4.83 -3.11
CA ARG A 139 12.85 3.93 -3.09
C ARG A 139 12.96 3.18 -1.77
N GLN A 140 12.72 3.88 -0.67
CA GLN A 140 12.79 3.31 0.67
C GLN A 140 11.67 2.28 0.90
N ALA A 141 10.43 2.61 0.55
CA ALA A 141 9.31 1.68 0.62
C ALA A 141 9.52 0.48 -0.30
N ARG A 142 10.00 0.71 -1.53
CA ARG A 142 10.30 -0.36 -2.50
C ARG A 142 11.35 -1.33 -1.95
N SER A 143 12.43 -0.84 -1.36
CA SER A 143 13.47 -1.69 -0.77
C SER A 143 12.93 -2.58 0.35
N ILE A 144 12.08 -2.05 1.23
CA ILE A 144 11.43 -2.84 2.29
C ILE A 144 10.53 -3.92 1.68
N LEU A 145 9.74 -3.56 0.66
CA LEU A 145 8.77 -4.46 0.05
C LEU A 145 9.43 -5.54 -0.83
N GLU A 146 10.50 -5.23 -1.56
CA GLU A 146 11.29 -6.24 -2.27
C GLU A 146 11.94 -7.22 -1.29
N ALA A 147 12.52 -6.74 -0.18
CA ALA A 147 13.07 -7.62 0.86
C ALA A 147 11.99 -8.49 1.53
N LEU A 148 10.79 -7.93 1.77
CA LEU A 148 9.64 -8.66 2.28
C LEU A 148 9.23 -9.81 1.35
N LEU A 149 9.20 -9.55 0.04
CA LEU A 149 8.75 -10.51 -0.97
C LEU A 149 9.83 -11.53 -1.37
N ALA A 150 11.12 -11.17 -1.25
CA ALA A 150 12.24 -12.09 -1.46
C ALA A 150 12.39 -13.16 -0.36
N SER A 151 11.84 -12.90 0.83
CA SER A 151 11.98 -13.77 2.01
C SER A 151 10.79 -14.73 2.21
N ALA A 152 9.94 -14.89 1.19
CA ALA A 152 8.64 -15.57 1.26
C ALA A 152 8.65 -17.00 0.71
#